data_AF-A0A0C4ETF7-F1
#
_entry.id   AF-A0A0C4ETF7-F1
#
_cell.length_a   1.000
_cell.length_b   1.000
_cell.length_c   1.000
_cell.angle_alpha   90.00
_cell.angle_beta   90.00
_cell.angle_gamma   90.00
#
_symmetry.space_group_name_H-M   'P 1'
#
loop_
_entity.id
_entity.type
_entity.pdbx_description
1 polymer ?
#
loop_
_entity_poly.entity_id
_entity_poly.type
_entity_poly.pdbx_seq_one_letter_code
_entity_poly.pdbx_strand_id
1 'polypeptide(L)'
;MDDSKAAKLQQQLANITKKANKEEAKHRQAKAKLADALQTQNPPLPPMQVPTTGAEVAAPKAPKVSQPENFNGKRGAAAEMFACQVGIYMTRNKALFPINTTQILFVSSYMTGPVGAWASPFLNHSIGVAVAHWFWCGT
;
A
#
# COMPACT_ATOMS: atom_id res chain seq x y z
N MET A 1 5.55 -41.30 26.33
CA MET A 1 5.29 -39.98 25.70
C MET A 1 4.93 -39.07 26.85
N ASP A 2 5.82 -38.15 27.19
CA ASP A 2 5.86 -37.59 28.55
C ASP A 2 4.89 -36.41 28.70
N ASP A 3 4.01 -36.48 29.71
CA ASP A 3 2.94 -35.50 29.97
C ASP A 3 3.46 -34.06 30.14
N SER A 4 4.71 -33.91 30.61
CA SER A 4 5.42 -32.63 30.72
C SER A 4 5.58 -31.91 29.38
N LYS A 5 5.79 -32.65 28.28
CA LYS A 5 5.91 -32.07 26.93
C LYS A 5 4.57 -31.56 26.42
N ALA A 6 3.48 -32.27 26.72
CA ALA A 6 2.13 -31.87 26.37
C ALA A 6 1.71 -30.58 27.11
N ALA A 7 1.98 -30.50 28.42
CA ALA A 7 1.71 -29.31 29.22
C ALA A 7 2.49 -28.08 28.71
N LYS A 8 3.76 -28.26 28.33
CA LYS A 8 4.60 -27.17 27.79
C LYS A 8 4.09 -26.64 26.45
N LEU A 9 3.60 -27.51 25.57
CA LEU A 9 2.99 -27.12 24.30
C LEU A 9 1.68 -26.36 24.50
N GLN A 10 0.82 -26.84 25.40
CA GLN A 10 -0.43 -26.14 25.74
C GLN A 10 -0.15 -24.74 26.30
N GLN A 11 0.87 -24.59 27.14
CA GLN A 11 1.27 -23.30 27.66
C GLN A 11 1.81 -22.36 26.57
N GLN A 12 2.57 -22.86 25.59
CA GLN A 12 3.01 -22.05 24.46
C GLN A 12 1.84 -21.56 23.60
N LEU A 13 0.86 -22.43 23.33
CA LEU A 13 -0.34 -22.04 22.58
C LEU A 13 -1.13 -20.94 23.31
N ALA A 14 -1.36 -21.10 24.62
CA ALA A 14 -2.05 -20.09 25.41
C ALA A 14 -1.32 -18.73 25.39
N ASN A 15 0.01 -18.74 25.46
CA ASN A 15 0.81 -17.53 25.39
C ASN A 15 0.74 -16.86 24.00
N ILE A 16 0.75 -17.65 22.92
CA ILE A 16 0.63 -17.14 21.54
C ILE A 16 -0.76 -16.54 21.33
N THR A 17 -1.83 -17.23 21.71
CA THR A 17 -3.21 -16.73 21.60
C THR A 17 -3.39 -15.44 22.40
N LYS A 18 -2.86 -15.39 23.63
CA LYS A 18 -2.89 -14.18 24.46
C LYS A 18 -2.16 -13.01 23.81
N LYS A 19 -1.01 -13.26 23.18
CA LYS A 19 -0.23 -12.22 22.48
C LYS A 19 -0.96 -11.72 21.23
N ALA A 20 -1.54 -12.62 20.44
CA ALA A 20 -2.31 -12.27 19.24
C ALA A 20 -3.51 -11.40 19.58
N ASN A 21 -4.32 -11.79 20.58
CA ASN A 21 -5.49 -11.02 20.99
C ASN A 21 -5.11 -9.60 21.49
N LYS A 22 -3.98 -9.48 22.19
CA LYS A 22 -3.47 -8.18 22.66
C LYS A 22 -3.02 -7.28 21.51
N GLU A 23 -2.41 -7.85 20.49
CA GLU A 23 -1.95 -7.11 19.29
C GLU A 23 -3.15 -6.68 18.44
N GLU A 24 -4.11 -7.57 18.23
CA GLU A 24 -5.36 -7.26 17.53
C GLU A 24 -6.15 -6.14 18.24
N ALA A 25 -6.24 -6.17 19.57
CA ALA A 25 -6.90 -5.11 20.35
C ALA A 25 -6.23 -3.74 20.14
N LYS A 26 -4.89 -3.69 20.12
CA LYS A 26 -4.14 -2.46 19.83
C LYS A 26 -4.38 -1.97 18.41
N HIS A 27 -4.38 -2.88 17.43
CA HIS A 27 -4.63 -2.54 16.04
C HIS A 27 -6.05 -1.98 15.85
N ARG A 28 -7.07 -2.61 16.46
CA ARG A 28 -8.45 -2.11 16.46
C ARG A 28 -8.54 -0.71 17.10
N GLN A 29 -7.85 -0.48 18.22
CA GLN A 29 -7.81 0.83 18.87
C GLN A 29 -7.16 1.91 17.99
N ALA A 30 -6.03 1.60 17.35
CA ALA A 30 -5.36 2.53 16.44
C ALA A 30 -6.25 2.88 15.24
N LYS A 31 -6.95 1.89 14.68
CA LYS A 31 -7.91 2.09 13.59
C LYS A 31 -9.10 2.96 14.01
N ALA A 32 -9.63 2.75 15.22
CA ALA A 32 -10.71 3.58 15.76
C ALA A 32 -10.26 5.04 15.95
N LYS A 33 -9.05 5.26 16.50
CA LYS A 33 -8.49 6.61 16.66
C LYS A 33 -8.26 7.32 15.33
N LEU A 34 -7.84 6.59 14.30
CA LEU A 34 -7.70 7.13 12.94
C LEU A 34 -9.06 7.53 12.35
N ALA A 35 -10.09 6.69 12.52
CA ALA A 35 -11.44 6.98 12.05
C ALA A 35 -12.04 8.23 12.74
N ASP A 36 -11.87 8.35 14.05
CA ASP A 36 -12.31 9.51 14.85
C ASP A 36 -11.63 10.81 14.41
N ALA A 37 -10.31 10.77 14.20
CA ALA A 37 -9.54 11.92 13.72
C ALA A 37 -9.96 12.37 12.31
N LEU A 38 -10.33 11.43 11.42
CA LEU A 38 -10.86 11.77 10.10
C LEU A 38 -12.26 12.39 10.17
N GLN A 39 -13.09 11.97 11.13
CA GLN A 39 -14.44 12.49 11.29
C GLN A 39 -14.46 13.91 11.90
N THR A 40 -13.42 14.27 12.65
CA THR A 40 -13.27 15.62 13.24
C THR A 40 -12.68 16.64 12.24
N GLN A 41 -12.16 16.20 11.08
CA GLN A 41 -11.53 17.08 10.08
C GLN A 41 -12.47 17.62 8.98
N ASN A 42 -13.80 17.46 9.09
CA ASN A 42 -14.75 18.06 8.15
C ASN A 42 -15.50 19.24 8.80
N PRO A 43 -14.98 20.49 8.77
CA PRO A 43 -15.86 21.64 8.86
C PRO A 43 -16.74 21.72 7.60
N PRO A 44 -18.02 22.14 7.71
CA PRO A 44 -18.84 22.43 6.54
C PRO A 44 -18.16 23.54 5.73
N LEU A 45 -17.76 23.25 4.50
CA LEU A 45 -17.35 24.29 3.57
C LEU A 45 -18.58 25.18 3.30
N PRO A 46 -18.48 26.52 3.46
CA PRO A 46 -19.59 27.42 3.10
C PRO A 46 -19.89 27.30 1.60
N PRO A 47 -21.16 27.39 1.18
CA PRO A 47 -21.52 27.29 -0.22
C PRO A 47 -20.92 28.47 -0.99
N MET A 48 -19.86 28.22 -1.76
CA MET A 48 -19.33 29.20 -2.72
C MET A 48 -20.36 29.41 -3.81
N GLN A 49 -20.96 30.60 -3.82
CA GLN A 49 -21.76 31.11 -4.92
C GLN A 49 -20.84 31.31 -6.14
N VAL A 50 -21.21 30.70 -7.27
CA VAL A 50 -20.52 30.86 -8.55
C VAL A 50 -21.15 32.05 -9.27
N PRO A 51 -20.40 33.12 -9.60
CA PRO A 51 -20.81 34.02 -10.67
C PRO A 51 -20.36 33.39 -11.99
N THR A 52 -21.35 33.00 -12.81
CA THR A 52 -21.15 32.75 -14.23
C THR A 52 -20.60 34.02 -14.88
N THR A 53 -19.36 34.00 -15.35
CA THR A 53 -18.92 34.84 -16.47
C THR A 53 -17.73 34.17 -17.17
N GLY A 54 -17.85 33.99 -18.48
CA GLY A 54 -16.92 33.22 -19.29
C GLY A 54 -15.52 33.84 -19.35
N ALA A 55 -14.53 33.00 -19.11
CA ALA A 55 -13.21 33.06 -19.72
C ALA A 55 -12.60 31.67 -19.56
N GLU A 56 -12.21 31.06 -20.67
CA GLU A 56 -11.48 29.79 -20.73
C GLU A 56 -10.09 29.98 -20.09
N VAL A 57 -10.04 29.96 -18.76
CA VAL A 57 -8.77 29.87 -18.02
C VAL A 57 -8.36 28.41 -18.07
N ALA A 58 -7.40 28.10 -18.94
CA ALA A 58 -6.73 26.81 -18.94
C ALA A 58 -6.33 26.46 -17.50
N ALA A 59 -6.96 25.41 -16.96
CA ALA A 59 -6.69 24.94 -15.62
C ALA A 59 -5.16 24.76 -15.45
N PRO A 60 -4.55 25.24 -14.36
CA PRO A 60 -3.13 25.09 -14.14
C PRO A 60 -2.80 23.59 -14.20
N LYS A 61 -2.03 23.19 -15.22
CA LYS A 61 -1.61 21.79 -15.40
C LYS A 61 -0.87 21.39 -14.13
N ALA A 62 -1.45 20.44 -13.40
CA ALA A 62 -0.82 19.92 -12.19
C ALA A 62 0.62 19.48 -12.52
N PRO A 63 1.62 19.79 -11.68
CA PRO A 63 3.00 19.42 -11.97
C PRO A 63 3.10 17.90 -12.15
N LYS A 64 3.56 17.50 -13.34
CA LYS A 64 3.64 16.11 -13.78
C LYS A 64 4.74 15.41 -12.99
N VAL A 65 4.34 14.44 -12.16
CA VAL A 65 5.28 13.63 -11.37
C VAL A 65 5.83 12.53 -12.27
N SER A 66 7.14 12.31 -12.23
CA SER A 66 7.80 11.21 -12.93
C SER A 66 7.38 9.86 -12.35
N GLN A 67 7.44 8.81 -13.16
CA GLN A 67 7.23 7.46 -12.65
C GLN A 67 8.37 7.04 -11.69
N PRO A 68 8.11 6.12 -10.75
CA PRO A 68 9.15 5.54 -9.91
C PRO A 68 10.20 4.79 -10.73
N GLU A 69 11.40 4.69 -10.18
CA GLU A 69 12.48 3.87 -10.74
C GLU A 69 12.32 2.38 -10.33
N ASN A 70 12.88 1.47 -11.13
CA ASN A 70 12.86 0.05 -10.83
C ASN A 70 13.71 -0.28 -9.60
N PHE A 71 13.19 -1.14 -8.72
CA PHE A 71 13.82 -1.52 -7.47
C PHE A 71 14.27 -2.98 -7.47
N ASN A 72 15.56 -3.19 -7.26
CA ASN A 72 16.19 -4.53 -7.26
C ASN A 72 16.27 -5.19 -5.88
N GLY A 73 15.71 -4.58 -4.83
CA GLY A 73 15.76 -5.12 -3.48
C GLY A 73 16.94 -4.64 -2.62
N LYS A 74 17.79 -3.71 -3.10
CA LYS A 74 18.87 -3.12 -2.30
C LYS A 74 18.31 -2.42 -1.05
N ARG A 75 18.80 -2.80 0.14
CA ARG A 75 18.37 -2.22 1.43
C ARG A 75 19.00 -0.85 1.70
N GLY A 76 18.52 -0.17 2.75
CA GLY A 76 19.03 1.13 3.18
C GLY A 76 18.49 2.27 2.33
N ALA A 77 19.32 3.28 2.04
CA ALA A 77 18.91 4.50 1.33
C ALA A 77 18.20 4.23 -0.02
N ALA A 78 18.57 3.16 -0.74
CA ALA A 78 17.91 2.79 -1.99
C ALA A 78 16.45 2.37 -1.78
N ALA A 79 16.15 1.65 -0.71
CA ALA A 79 14.78 1.23 -0.38
C ALA A 79 13.93 2.43 0.09
N GLU A 80 14.52 3.33 0.87
CA GLU A 80 13.87 4.57 1.31
C GLU A 80 13.54 5.48 0.13
N MET A 81 14.49 5.66 -0.79
CA MET A 81 14.28 6.47 -2.00
C MET A 81 13.18 5.90 -2.88
N PHE A 82 13.17 4.59 -3.10
CA PHE A 82 12.10 3.92 -3.83
C PHE A 82 10.73 4.13 -3.15
N ALA A 83 10.64 3.94 -1.83
CA ALA A 83 9.41 4.18 -1.07
C ALA A 83 8.94 5.64 -1.16
N CYS A 84 9.85 6.61 -1.11
CA CYS A 84 9.56 8.02 -1.30
C CYS A 84 8.99 8.31 -2.69
N GLN A 85 9.62 7.79 -3.75
CA GLN A 85 9.14 8.00 -5.14
C GLN A 85 7.74 7.42 -5.35
N VAL A 86 7.51 6.19 -4.89
CA VAL A 86 6.20 5.53 -4.95
C VAL A 86 5.15 6.32 -4.16
N GLY A 87 5.49 6.76 -2.95
CA GLY A 87 4.59 7.53 -2.09
C GLY A 87 4.19 8.87 -2.72
N ILE A 88 5.13 9.58 -3.35
CA ILE A 88 4.86 10.83 -4.07
C ILE A 88 3.93 10.56 -5.26
N TYR A 89 4.20 9.52 -6.05
CA TYR A 89 3.38 9.17 -7.20
C TYR A 89 1.93 8.81 -6.81
N MET A 90 1.76 7.96 -5.80
CA MET A 90 0.43 7.57 -5.33
C MET A 90 -0.34 8.74 -4.70
N THR A 91 0.35 9.61 -3.95
CA THR A 91 -0.25 10.80 -3.36
C THR A 91 -0.76 11.78 -4.40
N ARG A 92 -0.07 11.89 -5.54
CA ARG A 92 -0.50 12.72 -6.66
C ARG A 92 -1.59 12.08 -7.50
N ASN A 93 -1.62 10.75 -7.60
CA ASN A 93 -2.53 10.00 -8.44
C ASN A 93 -3.53 9.15 -7.64
N LYS A 94 -4.05 9.68 -6.52
CA LYS A 94 -4.91 8.92 -5.58
C LYS A 94 -6.10 8.23 -6.26
N ALA A 95 -6.70 8.87 -7.27
CA ALA A 95 -7.82 8.32 -8.03
C ALA A 95 -7.50 7.00 -8.75
N LEU A 96 -6.23 6.76 -9.11
CA LEU A 96 -5.79 5.50 -9.75
C LEU A 96 -5.62 4.36 -8.73
N PHE A 97 -5.59 4.69 -7.44
CA PHE A 97 -5.25 3.76 -6.36
C PHE A 97 -6.33 3.65 -5.27
N PRO A 98 -7.61 3.38 -5.64
CA PRO A 98 -8.72 3.41 -4.69
C PRO A 98 -8.69 2.28 -3.65
N ILE A 99 -7.94 1.21 -3.92
CA ILE A 99 -7.86 0.03 -3.05
C ILE A 99 -6.40 -0.41 -2.88
N ASN A 100 -6.12 -1.10 -1.78
CA ASN A 100 -4.77 -1.58 -1.46
C ASN A 100 -4.22 -2.53 -2.54
N THR A 101 -5.09 -3.32 -3.20
CA THR A 101 -4.67 -4.23 -4.27
C THR A 101 -4.02 -3.49 -5.44
N THR A 102 -4.59 -2.37 -5.90
CA THR A 102 -4.01 -1.61 -7.02
C THR A 102 -2.72 -0.90 -6.62
N GLN A 103 -2.58 -0.51 -5.35
CA GLN A 103 -1.33 0.00 -4.81
C GLN A 103 -0.25 -1.09 -4.81
N ILE A 104 -0.54 -2.26 -4.25
CA ILE A 104 0.40 -3.39 -4.19
C ILE A 104 0.83 -3.82 -5.58
N LEU A 105 -0.09 -3.89 -6.55
CA LEU A 105 0.22 -4.23 -7.93
C LEU A 105 1.15 -3.22 -8.58
N PHE A 106 0.89 -1.93 -8.39
CA PHE A 106 1.74 -0.88 -8.92
C PHE A 106 3.13 -0.91 -8.30
N VAL A 107 3.28 -1.06 -6.97
CA VAL A 107 4.63 -1.18 -6.38
C VAL A 107 5.34 -2.43 -6.91
N SER A 108 4.62 -3.55 -7.01
CA SER A 108 5.15 -4.82 -7.49
C SER A 108 5.62 -4.75 -8.95
N SER A 109 4.99 -3.93 -9.79
CA SER A 109 5.40 -3.80 -11.21
C SER A 109 6.75 -3.11 -11.40
N TYR A 110 7.24 -2.37 -10.40
CA TYR A 110 8.58 -1.75 -10.42
C TYR A 110 9.64 -2.62 -9.71
N MET A 111 9.27 -3.79 -9.20
CA MET A 111 10.22 -4.71 -8.58
C MET A 111 10.94 -5.54 -9.63
N THR A 112 12.28 -5.58 -9.55
CA THR A 112 13.12 -6.34 -10.50
C THR A 112 14.09 -7.28 -9.78
N GLY A 113 14.70 -8.20 -10.53
CA GLY A 113 15.65 -9.18 -10.02
C GLY A 113 15.06 -10.09 -8.94
N PRO A 114 15.81 -10.40 -7.86
CA PRO A 114 15.32 -11.28 -6.78
C PRO A 114 14.03 -10.79 -6.11
N VAL A 115 13.87 -9.47 -6.00
CA VAL A 115 12.67 -8.87 -5.40
C VAL A 115 11.47 -8.93 -6.36
N GLY A 116 11.71 -8.86 -7.67
CA GLY A 116 10.70 -9.14 -8.69
C GLY A 116 10.17 -10.57 -8.64
N ALA A 117 11.05 -11.56 -8.44
CA ALA A 117 10.65 -12.95 -8.25
C ALA A 117 9.78 -13.16 -6.99
N TRP A 118 10.09 -12.44 -5.90
CA TRP A 118 9.23 -12.38 -4.72
C TRP A 118 7.87 -11.72 -5.02
N ALA A 119 7.84 -10.73 -5.92
CA ALA A 119 6.63 -10.00 -6.28
C ALA A 119 5.72 -10.74 -7.28
N SER A 120 6.23 -11.74 -7.99
CA SER A 120 5.49 -12.48 -9.03
C SER A 120 4.10 -12.99 -8.61
N PRO A 121 3.89 -13.57 -7.42
CA PRO A 121 2.57 -14.07 -7.03
C PRO A 121 1.50 -12.97 -7.01
N PHE A 122 1.87 -11.74 -6.64
CA PHE A 122 0.94 -10.60 -6.59
C PHE A 122 0.54 -10.17 -8.00
N LEU A 123 1.49 -10.16 -8.94
CA LEU A 123 1.25 -9.82 -10.34
C LEU A 123 0.41 -10.90 -11.07
N ASN A 124 0.69 -12.17 -10.81
CA ASN A 124 0.04 -13.31 -11.48
C ASN A 124 -1.41 -13.55 -11.03
N HIS A 125 -1.77 -13.20 -9.79
CA HIS A 125 -3.16 -13.29 -9.33
C HIS A 125 -4.09 -12.33 -10.10
N SER A 126 -3.50 -11.28 -10.69
CA SER A 126 -4.23 -10.12 -11.20
C SER A 126 -4.26 -10.05 -12.72
N ILE A 127 -3.39 -10.80 -13.38
CA ILE A 127 -3.28 -10.85 -14.83
C ILE A 127 -3.21 -12.31 -15.23
N GLY A 128 -4.16 -12.78 -16.05
CA GLY A 128 -4.14 -14.14 -16.58
C GLY A 128 -2.76 -14.50 -17.12
N VAL A 129 -2.32 -15.74 -16.87
CA VAL A 129 -0.95 -16.27 -17.02
C VAL A 129 -0.23 -15.89 -18.32
N ALA A 130 -0.96 -15.55 -19.39
CA ALA A 130 -0.43 -15.15 -20.69
C ALA A 130 0.36 -13.81 -20.70
N VAL A 131 0.05 -12.85 -19.82
CA VAL A 131 0.75 -11.54 -19.81
C VAL A 131 2.00 -11.57 -18.92
N ALA A 132 2.02 -12.43 -17.91
CA ALA A 132 3.16 -12.59 -17.01
C ALA A 132 4.44 -13.05 -17.73
N HIS A 133 4.29 -13.87 -18.78
CA HIS A 133 5.41 -14.35 -19.60
C HIS A 133 6.08 -13.24 -20.43
N TRP A 134 5.31 -12.23 -20.88
CA TRP A 134 5.86 -11.08 -21.60
C TRP A 134 6.65 -10.13 -20.70
N PHE A 135 6.26 -10.00 -19.43
CA PHE A 135 6.95 -9.12 -18.48
C PHE A 135 8.31 -9.66 -18.01
N TRP A 136 8.55 -10.97 -18.14
CA TRP A 136 9.77 -11.65 -17.65
C TRP A 136 10.80 -11.98 -18.74
N CYS A 137 10.42 -12.00 -20.02
CA CYS A 137 11.27 -12.47 -21.12
C CYS A 137 11.71 -11.37 -22.10
N GLY A 138 11.79 -10.11 -21.66
CA GLY A 138 12.33 -9.01 -22.47
C GLY A 138 13.84 -8.86 -22.29
N THR A 139 14.63 -9.58 -23.09
CA THR A 139 16.03 -9.28 -23.40
C THR A 139 16.15 -8.08 -24.32
#